data_AF-A0A178AFN6-F1
#
_entry.id   AF-A0A178AFN6-F1
#
_cell.length_a   1.000
_cell.length_b   1.000
_cell.length_c   1.000
_cell.angle_alpha   90.00
_cell.angle_beta   90.00
_cell.angle_gamma   90.00
#
_symmetry.space_group_name_H-M   'P 1'
#
loop_
_entity.id
_entity.type
_entity.pdbx_description
1 polymer ?
#
loop_
_entity_poly.entity_id
_entity_poly.type
_entity_poly.pdbx_seq_one_letter_code
_entity_poly.pdbx_strand_id
1 'polypeptide(L)'
;MTLLQTLLRATAFKSPLLRTLVPSVALAYGIQTAVAVPSIAAQTERYYDLSGSLTYLSCTALSLFLPYLRAKNAGTITGGVAEYLGSKGLGQGTWWWRQALLSAAVGIWATRLGTYLFKRISSDSGRDSRFDSIRGTPSKFYVAFFAQATWVSLCTLPVVLVNSIPRSAYAASAFGTAISARPYLTDILGLAIFVFGLAFEVTADRQKDAWVQAKKEKKHSEEFLTHGLWSKSRHPNYFGEATLWSGIAIAAAGLLVRQPAQAALGLSGSAASQMLVTGMCAASPAFVSFLLLKVSGVPLSEKKYDKRYGDRKDYKKWKEETPMFVPKFW
;
A
#
# COMPACT_ATOMS: atom_id res chain seq x y z
N MET A 1 -32.50 5.97 11.66
CA MET A 1 -31.12 5.51 11.92
C MET A 1 -30.19 6.27 11.01
N THR A 2 -29.05 6.73 11.52
CA THR A 2 -28.06 7.43 10.70
C THR A 2 -27.34 6.44 9.76
N LEU A 3 -26.78 6.93 8.64
CA LEU A 3 -25.96 6.11 7.73
C LEU A 3 -24.84 5.37 8.48
N LEU A 4 -24.22 6.05 9.45
CA LEU A 4 -23.20 5.46 10.32
C LEU A 4 -23.76 4.28 11.13
N GLN A 5 -24.92 4.42 11.76
CA GLN A 5 -25.54 3.33 12.54
C GLN A 5 -25.86 2.12 11.65
N THR A 6 -26.38 2.36 10.45
CA THR A 6 -26.65 1.30 9.46
C THR A 6 -25.36 0.57 9.09
N LEU A 7 -24.30 1.31 8.76
CA LEU A 7 -22.99 0.74 8.44
C LEU A 7 -22.44 -0.11 9.60
N LEU A 8 -22.44 0.44 10.82
CA LEU A 8 -21.89 -0.25 11.99
C LEU A 8 -22.63 -1.55 12.29
N ARG A 9 -23.95 -1.59 12.11
CA ARG A 9 -24.80 -2.78 12.28
C ARG A 9 -24.60 -3.80 11.17
N ALA A 10 -24.62 -3.36 9.91
CA ALA A 10 -24.44 -4.21 8.73
C ALA A 10 -23.08 -4.94 8.73
N THR A 11 -22.11 -4.39 9.46
CA THR A 11 -20.74 -4.89 9.53
C THR A 11 -20.35 -5.35 10.94
N ALA A 12 -21.33 -5.66 11.80
CA ALA A 12 -21.14 -6.12 13.17
C ALA A 12 -20.73 -7.60 13.26
N PHE A 13 -19.70 -8.00 12.52
CA PHE A 13 -19.15 -9.37 12.55
C PHE A 13 -18.72 -9.77 13.96
N LYS A 14 -18.67 -11.08 14.27
CA LYS A 14 -18.21 -11.54 15.60
C LYS A 14 -16.73 -11.22 15.83
N SER A 15 -15.89 -11.44 14.81
CA SER A 15 -14.44 -11.19 14.89
C SER A 15 -14.11 -9.69 14.71
N PRO A 16 -13.29 -9.09 15.60
CA PRO A 16 -12.74 -7.74 15.43
C PRO A 16 -11.99 -7.54 14.11
N LEU A 17 -11.33 -8.59 13.61
CA LEU A 17 -10.69 -8.60 12.30
C LEU A 17 -11.72 -8.32 11.19
N LEU A 18 -12.79 -9.11 11.13
CA LEU A 18 -13.80 -8.98 10.07
C LEU A 18 -14.59 -7.67 10.17
N ARG A 19 -14.77 -7.12 11.38
CA ARG A 19 -15.40 -5.80 11.61
C ARG A 19 -14.67 -4.64 10.94
N THR A 20 -13.40 -4.82 10.58
CA THR A 20 -12.54 -3.79 10.00
C THR A 20 -12.13 -4.15 8.58
N LEU A 21 -11.77 -5.41 8.34
CA LEU A 21 -11.36 -5.91 7.03
C LEU A 21 -12.48 -5.81 5.99
N VAL A 22 -13.66 -6.36 6.28
CA VAL A 22 -14.76 -6.42 5.31
C VAL A 22 -15.20 -5.02 4.88
N PRO A 23 -15.43 -4.05 5.79
CA PRO A 23 -15.80 -2.69 5.39
C PRO A 23 -14.70 -1.97 4.60
N SER A 24 -13.43 -2.22 4.92
CA SER A 24 -12.29 -1.60 4.21
C SER A 24 -12.17 -2.13 2.78
N VAL A 25 -12.35 -3.44 2.58
CA VAL A 25 -12.38 -4.04 1.24
C VAL A 25 -13.62 -3.59 0.48
N ALA A 26 -14.80 -3.59 1.10
CA ALA A 26 -16.03 -3.10 0.47
C ALA A 26 -15.90 -1.62 0.04
N LEU A 27 -15.25 -0.78 0.86
CA LEU A 27 -14.95 0.60 0.50
C LEU A 27 -14.02 0.67 -0.72
N ALA A 28 -13.02 -0.22 -0.82
CA ALA A 28 -12.11 -0.26 -1.96
C ALA A 28 -12.86 -0.47 -3.28
N TYR A 29 -13.72 -1.49 -3.32
CA TYR A 29 -14.56 -1.76 -4.47
C TYR A 29 -15.57 -0.63 -4.71
N GLY A 30 -16.19 -0.09 -3.66
CA GLY A 30 -17.14 1.02 -3.77
C GLY A 30 -16.54 2.27 -4.41
N ILE A 31 -15.34 2.69 -3.99
CA ILE A 31 -14.63 3.84 -4.58
C ILE A 31 -14.29 3.56 -6.05
N GLN A 32 -13.73 2.38 -6.34
CA GLN A 32 -13.32 2.05 -7.70
C GLN A 32 -14.52 1.92 -8.65
N THR A 33 -15.63 1.34 -8.21
CA THR A 33 -16.88 1.33 -8.97
C THR A 33 -17.41 2.75 -9.19
N ALA A 34 -17.41 3.60 -8.15
CA ALA A 34 -17.89 4.98 -8.26
C ALA A 34 -17.07 5.82 -9.26
N VAL A 35 -15.77 5.59 -9.37
CA VAL A 35 -14.91 6.26 -10.37
C VAL A 35 -15.01 5.58 -11.74
N ALA A 36 -15.20 4.27 -11.80
CA ALA A 36 -15.31 3.52 -13.05
C ALA A 36 -16.50 3.98 -13.89
N VAL A 37 -17.66 4.23 -13.28
CA VAL A 37 -18.89 4.62 -13.99
C VAL A 37 -18.68 5.89 -14.87
N PRO A 38 -18.28 7.05 -14.32
CA PRO A 38 -18.02 8.24 -15.14
C PRO A 38 -16.81 8.04 -16.07
N SER A 39 -15.81 7.27 -15.67
CA SER A 39 -14.62 7.00 -16.50
C SER A 39 -14.96 6.18 -17.75
N ILE A 40 -15.86 5.21 -17.64
CA ILE A 40 -16.37 4.40 -18.75
C ILE A 40 -17.26 5.25 -19.66
N ALA A 41 -18.17 6.04 -19.09
CA ALA A 41 -19.06 6.91 -19.86
C ALA A 41 -18.28 7.94 -20.68
N ALA A 42 -17.24 8.54 -20.08
CA ALA A 42 -16.38 9.51 -20.74
C ALA A 42 -15.21 8.89 -21.52
N GLN A 43 -15.07 7.56 -21.51
CA GLN A 43 -13.92 6.83 -22.08
C GLN A 43 -12.59 7.52 -21.72
N THR A 44 -12.34 7.68 -20.42
CA THR A 44 -11.14 8.35 -19.91
C THR A 44 -10.58 7.64 -18.68
N GLU A 45 -9.26 7.47 -18.67
CA GLU A 45 -8.43 6.88 -17.62
C GLU A 45 -7.77 7.95 -16.74
N ARG A 46 -8.04 9.24 -17.00
CA ARG A 46 -7.34 10.37 -16.37
C ARG A 46 -7.33 10.30 -14.84
N TYR A 47 -8.38 9.74 -14.24
CA TYR A 47 -8.53 9.62 -12.80
C TYR A 47 -8.22 8.22 -12.25
N TYR A 48 -7.79 7.27 -13.08
CA TYR A 48 -7.52 5.89 -12.67
C TYR A 48 -6.41 5.81 -11.62
N ASP A 49 -5.24 6.41 -11.87
CA ASP A 49 -4.15 6.35 -10.88
C ASP A 49 -4.48 7.16 -9.61
N LEU A 50 -5.26 8.25 -9.76
CA LEU A 50 -5.73 9.07 -8.63
C LEU A 50 -6.75 8.31 -7.76
N SER A 51 -7.68 7.56 -8.37
CA SER A 51 -8.68 6.77 -7.65
C SER A 51 -8.00 5.69 -6.81
N GLY A 52 -6.95 5.04 -7.33
CA GLY A 52 -6.14 4.09 -6.57
C GLY A 52 -5.55 4.70 -5.31
N SER A 53 -4.94 5.88 -5.45
CA SER A 53 -4.32 6.60 -4.33
C SER A 53 -5.36 7.06 -3.29
N LEU A 54 -6.50 7.58 -3.76
CA LEU A 54 -7.65 7.90 -2.91
C LEU A 54 -8.17 6.66 -2.17
N THR A 55 -8.16 5.50 -2.82
CA THR A 55 -8.61 4.25 -2.23
C THR A 55 -7.65 3.79 -1.13
N TYR A 56 -6.33 3.85 -1.36
CA TYR A 56 -5.33 3.58 -0.31
C TYR A 56 -5.56 4.43 0.93
N LEU A 57 -5.71 5.74 0.75
CA LEU A 57 -5.95 6.69 1.85
C LEU A 57 -7.28 6.41 2.55
N SER A 58 -8.34 6.17 1.80
CA SER A 58 -9.69 5.96 2.34
C SER A 58 -9.80 4.64 3.10
N CYS A 59 -9.25 3.54 2.57
CA CYS A 59 -9.25 2.24 3.25
C CYS A 59 -8.37 2.27 4.51
N THR A 60 -7.22 2.93 4.45
CA THR A 60 -6.34 3.10 5.61
C THR A 60 -7.04 3.92 6.69
N ALA A 61 -7.61 5.08 6.33
CA ALA A 61 -8.36 5.92 7.27
C ALA A 61 -9.58 5.19 7.86
N LEU A 62 -10.40 4.54 7.02
CA LEU A 62 -11.54 3.78 7.50
C LEU A 62 -11.09 2.69 8.48
N SER A 63 -10.07 1.90 8.13
CA SER A 63 -9.59 0.83 9.02
C SER A 63 -9.09 1.37 10.37
N LEU A 64 -8.43 2.53 10.36
CA LEU A 64 -7.89 3.17 11.57
C LEU A 64 -9.00 3.74 12.47
N PHE A 65 -10.03 4.37 11.90
CA PHE A 65 -11.07 5.06 12.65
C PHE A 65 -12.29 4.20 12.97
N LEU A 66 -12.55 3.12 12.24
CA LEU A 66 -13.73 2.29 12.45
C LEU A 66 -13.80 1.66 13.85
N PRO A 67 -12.69 1.17 14.46
CA PRO A 67 -12.70 0.72 15.86
C PRO A 67 -13.11 1.82 16.85
N TYR A 68 -12.66 3.06 16.63
CA TYR A 68 -13.08 4.22 17.43
C TYR A 68 -14.58 4.49 17.29
N LEU A 69 -15.09 4.53 16.05
CA LEU A 69 -16.51 4.78 15.80
C LEU A 69 -17.39 3.72 16.46
N ARG A 70 -16.95 2.45 16.47
CA ARG A 70 -17.62 1.37 17.19
C ARG A 70 -17.58 1.55 18.70
N ALA A 71 -16.41 1.88 19.25
CA ALA A 71 -16.25 2.12 20.68
C ALA A 71 -17.12 3.28 21.17
N LYS A 72 -17.13 4.39 20.41
CA LYS A 72 -17.99 5.55 20.67
C LYS A 72 -19.48 5.19 20.59
N ASN A 73 -19.89 4.47 19.55
CA ASN A 73 -21.29 4.02 19.41
C ASN A 73 -21.72 3.04 20.52
N ALA A 74 -20.79 2.26 21.06
CA ALA A 74 -21.05 1.37 22.19
C ALA A 74 -21.03 2.08 23.56
N GLY A 75 -20.73 3.38 23.60
CA GLY A 75 -20.63 4.15 24.84
C GLY A 75 -19.38 3.81 25.68
N THR A 76 -18.43 3.04 25.15
CA THR A 76 -17.21 2.67 25.89
C THR A 76 -16.19 3.81 25.94
N ILE A 77 -16.36 4.82 25.09
CA ILE A 77 -15.52 6.02 25.00
C ILE A 77 -16.43 7.21 24.78
N THR A 78 -16.36 8.19 25.66
CA THR A 78 -17.14 9.43 25.62
C THR A 78 -16.39 10.58 24.96
N GLY A 79 -15.06 10.47 24.92
CA GLY A 79 -14.14 11.43 24.33
C GLY A 79 -14.17 11.57 22.81
N GLY A 80 -13.45 12.58 22.32
CA GLY A 80 -13.21 12.81 20.89
C GLY A 80 -12.12 11.91 20.31
N VAL A 81 -11.90 12.01 19.00
CA VAL A 81 -10.81 11.28 18.29
C VAL A 81 -9.44 11.61 18.89
N ALA A 82 -9.19 12.88 19.21
CA ALA A 82 -7.92 13.31 19.80
C ALA A 82 -7.66 12.65 21.16
N GLU A 83 -8.70 12.50 21.99
CA GLU A 83 -8.61 11.79 23.27
C GLU A 83 -8.44 10.29 23.05
N TYR A 84 -9.18 9.70 22.11
CA TYR A 84 -9.04 8.29 21.76
C TYR A 84 -7.60 7.95 21.40
N LEU A 85 -7.00 8.72 20.50
CA LEU A 85 -5.62 8.56 20.08
C LEU A 85 -4.68 8.91 21.25
N GLY A 86 -4.75 10.11 21.83
CA GLY A 86 -3.79 10.57 22.85
C GLY A 86 -3.80 9.83 24.19
N SER A 87 -4.89 9.12 24.52
CA SER A 87 -5.01 8.43 25.80
C SER A 87 -4.06 7.25 25.90
N LYS A 88 -3.42 7.10 27.07
CA LYS A 88 -2.51 5.98 27.35
C LYS A 88 -3.26 4.68 27.54
N GLY A 89 -2.63 3.55 27.19
CA GLY A 89 -3.16 2.24 27.58
C GLY A 89 -3.17 2.13 29.11
N LEU A 90 -4.17 1.46 29.69
CA LEU A 90 -4.21 1.22 31.13
C LEU A 90 -2.95 0.41 31.53
N GLY A 91 -2.08 1.03 32.35
CA GLY A 91 -0.82 0.45 32.80
C GLY A 91 0.34 0.50 31.80
N GLN A 92 0.19 1.19 30.66
CA GLN A 92 1.24 1.31 29.64
C GLN A 92 1.29 2.71 29.01
N GLY A 93 2.28 2.96 28.14
CA GLY A 93 2.40 4.21 27.39
C GLY A 93 1.38 4.35 26.25
N THR A 94 1.82 4.87 25.12
CA THR A 94 1.00 5.04 23.91
C THR A 94 0.59 3.68 23.33
N TRP A 95 -0.71 3.42 23.15
CA TRP A 95 -1.21 2.14 22.60
C TRP A 95 -1.40 2.16 21.07
N TRP A 96 -1.52 3.35 20.47
CA TRP A 96 -1.92 3.55 19.06
C TRP A 96 -0.75 3.81 18.10
N TRP A 97 0.48 3.89 18.60
CA TRP A 97 1.60 4.38 17.79
C TRP A 97 1.91 3.48 16.59
N ARG A 98 1.73 2.15 16.70
CA ARG A 98 1.94 1.21 15.58
C ARG A 98 0.92 1.43 14.47
N GLN A 99 -0.34 1.55 14.85
CA GLN A 99 -1.46 1.83 13.95
C GLN A 99 -1.19 3.13 13.19
N ALA A 100 -0.79 4.19 13.90
CA ALA A 100 -0.50 5.47 13.28
C ALA A 100 0.76 5.46 12.41
N LEU A 101 1.87 4.89 12.87
CA LEU A 101 3.09 4.83 12.07
C LEU A 101 2.88 4.05 10.78
N LEU A 102 2.25 2.87 10.83
CA LEU A 102 2.01 2.06 9.63
C LEU A 102 0.95 2.69 8.72
N SER A 103 -0.08 3.32 9.28
CA SER A 103 -1.07 4.07 8.49
C SER A 103 -0.45 5.32 7.84
N ALA A 104 0.44 6.02 8.55
CA ALA A 104 1.18 7.17 8.01
C ALA A 104 2.17 6.72 6.94
N ALA A 105 2.85 5.58 7.10
CA ALA A 105 3.73 4.99 6.08
C ALA A 105 2.97 4.76 4.76
N VAL A 106 1.80 4.12 4.82
CA VAL A 106 0.93 3.95 3.64
C VAL A 106 0.45 5.29 3.11
N GLY A 107 0.04 6.22 3.98
CA GLY A 107 -0.43 7.54 3.58
C GLY A 107 0.61 8.36 2.85
N ILE A 108 1.84 8.43 3.38
CA ILE A 108 2.99 9.11 2.76
C ILE A 108 3.26 8.52 1.39
N TRP A 109 3.34 7.19 1.29
CA TRP A 109 3.58 6.51 0.02
C TRP A 109 2.46 6.77 -1.00
N ALA A 110 1.20 6.60 -0.60
CA ALA A 110 0.03 6.78 -1.48
C ALA A 110 -0.12 8.23 -1.95
N THR A 111 0.05 9.22 -1.08
CA THR A 111 0.01 10.64 -1.46
C THR A 111 1.15 10.97 -2.41
N ARG A 112 2.37 10.50 -2.14
CA ARG A 112 3.54 10.72 -2.98
C ARG A 112 3.36 10.11 -4.37
N LEU A 113 3.01 8.82 -4.43
CA LEU A 113 2.88 8.10 -5.71
C LEU A 113 1.68 8.62 -6.49
N GLY A 114 0.54 8.85 -5.84
CA GLY A 114 -0.65 9.41 -6.46
C GLY A 114 -0.42 10.80 -7.05
N THR A 115 0.23 11.69 -6.30
CA THR A 115 0.58 13.02 -6.81
C THR A 115 1.54 12.94 -7.99
N TYR A 116 2.52 12.03 -7.93
CA TYR A 116 3.48 11.81 -9.00
C TYR A 116 2.79 11.35 -10.30
N LEU A 117 1.96 10.31 -10.21
CA LEU A 117 1.23 9.76 -11.36
C LEU A 117 0.21 10.74 -11.93
N PHE A 118 -0.50 11.48 -11.07
CA PHE A 118 -1.47 12.48 -11.49
C PHE A 118 -0.82 13.67 -12.21
N LYS A 119 0.33 14.14 -11.72
CA LYS A 119 1.12 15.18 -12.41
C LYS A 119 1.56 14.70 -13.79
N ARG A 120 2.03 13.45 -13.90
CA ARG A 120 2.50 12.87 -15.16
C ARG A 120 1.38 12.76 -16.20
N ILE A 121 0.22 12.20 -15.84
CA ILE A 121 -0.90 12.09 -16.78
C ILE A 121 -1.41 13.47 -17.21
N SER A 122 -1.33 14.46 -16.33
CA SER A 122 -1.74 15.84 -16.65
C SER A 122 -0.74 16.56 -17.57
N SER A 123 0.53 16.14 -17.60
CA SER A 123 1.58 16.74 -18.45
C SER A 123 1.79 16.03 -19.78
N ASP A 124 1.63 14.71 -19.84
CA ASP A 124 1.94 13.88 -21.02
C ASP A 124 0.67 13.54 -21.82
N SER A 125 0.15 14.53 -22.56
CA SER A 125 -1.02 14.43 -23.48
C SER A 125 -2.30 13.80 -22.92
N GLY A 126 -2.37 13.52 -21.62
CA GLY A 126 -3.54 12.96 -20.95
C GLY A 126 -3.78 11.47 -21.22
N ARG A 127 -2.87 10.76 -21.89
CA ARG A 127 -3.09 9.36 -22.30
C ARG A 127 -2.07 8.38 -21.74
N ASP A 128 -2.57 7.29 -21.19
CA ASP A 128 -1.78 6.14 -20.76
C ASP A 128 -2.02 4.96 -21.70
N SER A 129 -0.94 4.52 -22.37
CA SER A 129 -0.97 3.44 -23.36
C SER A 129 -1.45 2.09 -22.81
N ARG A 130 -1.45 1.90 -21.48
CA ARG A 130 -2.01 0.71 -20.83
C ARG A 130 -3.51 0.55 -21.12
N PHE A 131 -4.21 1.64 -21.36
CA PHE A 131 -5.67 1.67 -21.52
C PHE A 131 -6.14 1.70 -22.97
N ASP A 132 -5.24 1.88 -23.94
CA ASP A 132 -5.59 2.07 -25.36
C ASP A 132 -6.44 0.91 -25.92
N SER A 133 -6.18 -0.32 -25.50
CA SER A 133 -6.88 -1.52 -25.99
C SER A 133 -8.14 -1.89 -25.22
N ILE A 134 -8.39 -1.28 -24.04
CA ILE A 134 -9.49 -1.68 -23.15
C ILE A 134 -10.55 -0.59 -22.95
N ARG A 135 -10.20 0.68 -23.13
CA ARG A 135 -11.06 1.83 -22.81
C ARG A 135 -12.37 1.89 -23.62
N GLY A 136 -12.34 1.41 -24.86
CA GLY A 136 -13.52 1.31 -25.72
C GLY A 136 -14.47 0.16 -25.37
N THR A 137 -14.09 -0.72 -24.43
CA THR A 137 -14.92 -1.86 -24.02
C THR A 137 -15.29 -1.71 -22.54
N PRO A 138 -16.54 -1.32 -22.20
CA PRO A 138 -16.97 -1.05 -20.82
C PRO A 138 -16.60 -2.14 -19.81
N SER A 139 -16.80 -3.41 -20.16
CA SER A 139 -16.48 -4.54 -19.28
C SER A 139 -14.98 -4.68 -19.01
N LYS A 140 -14.12 -4.60 -20.03
CA LYS A 140 -12.66 -4.65 -19.88
C LYS A 140 -12.13 -3.46 -19.10
N PHE A 141 -12.71 -2.27 -19.32
CA PHE A 141 -12.30 -1.09 -18.58
C PHE A 141 -12.71 -1.18 -17.11
N TYR A 142 -13.93 -1.66 -16.82
CA TYR A 142 -14.39 -1.92 -15.46
C TYR A 142 -13.49 -2.94 -14.72
N VAL A 143 -13.05 -3.99 -15.41
CA VAL A 143 -12.11 -4.98 -14.85
C VAL A 143 -10.80 -4.33 -14.39
N ALA A 144 -10.31 -3.27 -15.05
CA ALA A 144 -9.13 -2.55 -14.58
C ALA A 144 -9.37 -1.89 -13.22
N PHE A 145 -10.49 -1.17 -13.05
CA PHE A 145 -10.87 -0.55 -11.77
C PHE A 145 -11.09 -1.62 -10.68
N PHE A 146 -11.72 -2.73 -11.03
CA PHE A 146 -11.92 -3.86 -10.11
C PHE A 146 -10.58 -4.48 -9.67
N ALA A 147 -9.65 -4.68 -10.61
CA ALA A 147 -8.30 -5.16 -10.30
C ALA A 147 -7.53 -4.15 -9.42
N GLN A 148 -7.77 -2.85 -9.59
CA GLN A 148 -7.19 -1.82 -8.72
C GLN A 148 -7.75 -1.90 -7.29
N ALA A 149 -9.04 -2.18 -7.11
CA ALA A 149 -9.62 -2.42 -5.79
C ALA A 149 -8.99 -3.64 -5.10
N THR A 150 -8.82 -4.75 -5.85
CA THR A 150 -8.10 -5.95 -5.38
C THR A 150 -6.67 -5.61 -4.98
N TRP A 151 -5.97 -4.83 -5.81
CA TRP A 151 -4.60 -4.41 -5.53
C TRP A 151 -4.53 -3.68 -4.19
N VAL A 152 -5.31 -2.61 -4.03
CA VAL A 152 -5.30 -1.80 -2.81
C VAL A 152 -5.65 -2.66 -1.59
N SER A 153 -6.63 -3.55 -1.72
CA SER A 153 -7.06 -4.44 -0.63
C SER A 153 -5.94 -5.39 -0.18
N LEU A 154 -5.21 -6.00 -1.11
CA LEU A 154 -4.10 -6.91 -0.78
C LEU A 154 -2.89 -6.15 -0.21
N CYS A 155 -2.60 -4.96 -0.73
CA CYS A 155 -1.44 -4.19 -0.28
C CYS A 155 -1.64 -3.58 1.11
N THR A 156 -2.84 -3.06 1.38
CA THR A 156 -3.20 -2.48 2.69
C THR A 156 -3.49 -3.52 3.77
N LEU A 157 -3.59 -4.80 3.40
CA LEU A 157 -3.96 -5.89 4.31
C LEU A 157 -3.16 -5.88 5.63
N PRO A 158 -1.81 -5.78 5.66
CA PRO A 158 -1.07 -5.78 6.92
C PRO A 158 -1.48 -4.63 7.85
N VAL A 159 -1.74 -3.44 7.31
CA VAL A 159 -2.15 -2.25 8.10
C VAL A 159 -3.58 -2.40 8.59
N VAL A 160 -4.48 -2.92 7.74
CA VAL A 160 -5.87 -3.20 8.14
C VAL A 160 -5.91 -4.23 9.27
N LEU A 161 -5.05 -5.26 9.25
CA LEU A 161 -4.93 -6.23 10.32
C LEU A 161 -4.48 -5.57 11.65
N VAL A 162 -3.45 -4.73 11.61
CA VAL A 162 -2.96 -3.99 12.79
C VAL A 162 -4.02 -3.03 13.34
N ASN A 163 -4.75 -2.35 12.46
CA ASN A 163 -5.83 -1.44 12.82
C ASN A 163 -7.07 -2.17 13.36
N SER A 164 -7.20 -3.48 13.09
CA SER A 164 -8.29 -4.30 13.62
C SER A 164 -8.13 -4.64 15.11
N ILE A 165 -6.94 -4.43 15.68
CA ILE A 165 -6.67 -4.72 17.09
C ILE A 165 -7.44 -3.71 17.98
N PRO A 166 -8.37 -4.17 18.83
CA PRO A 166 -9.10 -3.28 19.73
C PRO A 166 -8.17 -2.70 20.80
N ARG A 167 -8.50 -1.49 21.27
CA ARG A 167 -7.78 -0.81 22.37
C ARG A 167 -7.62 -1.68 23.62
N SER A 168 -8.62 -2.48 23.95
CA SER A 168 -8.60 -3.36 25.12
C SER A 168 -7.43 -4.36 25.11
N ALA A 169 -6.86 -4.68 23.94
CA ALA A 169 -5.68 -5.54 23.81
C ALA A 169 -4.40 -4.95 24.43
N TYR A 170 -4.37 -3.63 24.63
CA TYR A 170 -3.25 -2.89 25.21
C TYR A 170 -3.46 -2.57 26.69
N ALA A 171 -4.65 -2.83 27.23
CA ALA A 171 -4.93 -2.69 28.64
C ALA A 171 -4.43 -3.95 29.37
N ALA A 172 -3.63 -3.78 30.42
CA ALA A 172 -3.30 -4.89 31.32
C ALA A 172 -4.59 -5.42 31.97
N SER A 173 -4.80 -6.74 31.94
CA SER A 173 -5.84 -7.38 32.75
C SER A 173 -5.18 -8.21 33.85
N ALA A 174 -5.90 -8.44 34.95
CA ALA A 174 -5.41 -9.19 36.12
C ALA A 174 -4.92 -10.63 35.79
N PHE A 175 -5.25 -11.15 34.60
CA PHE A 175 -4.93 -12.51 34.17
C PHE A 175 -4.39 -12.58 32.71
N GLY A 176 -4.01 -11.45 32.10
CA GLY A 176 -3.74 -11.38 30.66
C GLY A 176 -2.42 -10.70 30.31
N THR A 177 -1.69 -11.29 29.36
CA THR A 177 -0.57 -10.65 28.69
C THR A 177 -1.11 -9.53 27.79
N ALA A 178 -0.74 -8.28 28.05
CA ALA A 178 -1.09 -7.14 27.20
C ALA A 178 -0.08 -7.00 26.05
N ILE A 179 -0.52 -6.42 24.93
CA ILE A 179 0.42 -6.01 23.87
C ILE A 179 1.35 -4.95 24.48
N SER A 180 2.67 -5.16 24.36
CA SER A 180 3.66 -4.21 24.85
C SER A 180 3.63 -2.91 24.04
N ALA A 181 3.58 -1.77 24.73
CA ALA A 181 3.78 -0.46 24.14
C ALA A 181 5.22 -0.24 23.67
N ARG A 182 6.22 -0.99 24.20
CA ARG A 182 7.61 -0.88 23.73
C ARG A 182 7.76 -1.43 22.31
N PRO A 183 8.62 -0.84 21.47
CA PRO A 183 8.88 -1.37 20.14
C PRO A 183 9.50 -2.76 20.22
N TYR A 184 9.05 -3.64 19.32
CA TYR A 184 9.67 -4.92 19.04
C TYR A 184 10.79 -4.72 18.01
N LEU A 185 11.73 -5.66 17.95
CA LEU A 185 12.77 -5.65 16.92
C LEU A 185 12.17 -5.62 15.51
N THR A 186 11.06 -6.31 15.28
CA THR A 186 10.32 -6.30 14.00
C THR A 186 9.74 -4.94 13.67
N ASP A 187 9.35 -4.12 14.66
CA ASP A 187 8.90 -2.75 14.40
C ASP A 187 10.06 -1.91 13.88
N ILE A 188 11.24 -2.02 14.51
CA ILE A 188 12.45 -1.28 14.13
C ILE A 188 12.93 -1.71 12.74
N LEU A 189 13.09 -3.02 12.52
CA LEU A 189 13.53 -3.56 11.23
C LEU A 189 12.53 -3.26 10.11
N GLY A 190 11.24 -3.45 10.35
CA GLY A 190 10.20 -3.19 9.36
C GLY A 190 10.15 -1.71 8.97
N LEU A 191 10.25 -0.79 9.94
CA LEU A 191 10.31 0.65 9.66
C LEU A 191 11.61 1.06 8.96
N ALA A 192 12.75 0.49 9.33
CA ALA A 192 14.02 0.75 8.65
C ALA A 192 13.97 0.31 7.18
N ILE A 193 13.43 -0.89 6.92
CA ILE A 193 13.21 -1.42 5.57
C ILE A 193 12.22 -0.53 4.78
N PHE A 194 11.15 -0.06 5.43
CA PHE A 194 10.21 0.88 4.82
C PHE A 194 10.89 2.18 4.40
N VAL A 195 11.64 2.82 5.31
CA VAL A 195 12.35 4.07 5.04
C VAL A 195 13.37 3.88 3.93
N PHE A 196 14.14 2.80 3.96
CA PHE A 196 15.09 2.46 2.90
C PHE A 196 14.39 2.29 1.55
N GLY A 197 13.34 1.46 1.48
CA GLY A 197 12.58 1.23 0.24
C GLY A 197 11.97 2.51 -0.32
N LEU A 198 11.36 3.34 0.55
CA LEU A 198 10.79 4.63 0.16
C LEU A 198 11.86 5.59 -0.36
N ALA A 199 13.00 5.72 0.33
CA ALA A 199 14.10 6.58 -0.11
C ALA A 199 14.69 6.10 -1.44
N PHE A 200 14.82 4.79 -1.63
CA PHE A 200 15.30 4.19 -2.87
C PHE A 200 14.35 4.47 -4.03
N GLU A 201 13.04 4.26 -3.83
CA GLU A 201 12.01 4.58 -4.82
C GLU A 201 12.01 6.07 -5.17
N VAL A 202 12.07 6.95 -4.16
CA VAL A 202 12.02 8.41 -4.35
C VAL A 202 13.24 8.88 -5.13
N THR A 203 14.41 8.36 -4.79
CA THR A 203 15.66 8.72 -5.48
C THR A 203 15.63 8.26 -6.93
N ALA A 204 15.17 7.03 -7.20
CA ALA A 204 15.04 6.49 -8.55
C ALA A 204 14.10 7.31 -9.43
N ASP A 205 12.93 7.68 -8.91
CA ASP A 205 11.97 8.51 -9.65
C ASP A 205 12.49 9.93 -9.87
N ARG A 206 13.11 10.56 -8.87
CA ARG A 206 13.72 11.90 -9.02
C ARG A 206 14.84 11.91 -10.06
N GLN A 207 15.68 10.88 -10.10
CA GLN A 207 16.71 10.72 -11.13
C GLN A 207 16.09 10.62 -12.52
N LYS A 208 15.03 9.81 -12.66
CA LYS A 208 14.30 9.66 -13.92
C LYS A 208 13.66 10.97 -14.37
N ASP A 209 13.00 11.68 -13.47
CA ASP A 209 12.35 12.95 -13.79
C ASP A 209 13.35 14.02 -14.20
N ALA A 210 14.45 14.16 -13.44
CA ALA A 210 15.51 15.10 -13.75
C ALA A 210 16.13 14.83 -15.13
N TRP A 211 16.36 13.54 -15.45
CA TRP A 211 16.85 13.13 -16.77
C TRP A 211 15.84 13.46 -17.88
N VAL A 212 14.55 13.18 -17.69
CA VAL A 212 13.51 13.52 -18.67
C VAL A 212 13.43 15.04 -18.90
N GLN A 213 13.52 15.85 -17.84
CA GLN A 213 13.49 17.30 -17.97
C GLN A 213 14.74 17.84 -18.66
N ALA A 214 15.92 17.34 -18.31
CA ALA A 214 17.17 17.71 -18.98
C ALA A 214 17.14 17.37 -20.48
N LYS A 215 16.52 16.25 -20.88
CA LYS A 215 16.29 15.90 -22.29
C LYS A 215 15.37 16.91 -22.98
N LYS A 216 14.27 17.34 -22.32
CA LYS A 216 13.34 18.36 -22.85
C LYS A 216 14.03 19.72 -23.03
N GLU A 217 14.92 20.08 -22.11
CA GLU A 217 15.76 21.28 -22.17
C GLU A 217 16.95 21.15 -23.13
N LYS A 218 17.06 20.03 -23.87
CA LYS A 218 18.14 19.73 -24.82
C LYS A 218 19.54 19.75 -24.18
N LYS A 219 19.65 19.48 -22.88
CA LYS A 219 20.94 19.39 -22.15
C LYS A 219 21.70 18.10 -22.45
N HIS A 220 21.04 17.07 -22.98
CA HIS A 220 21.66 15.85 -23.48
C HIS A 220 20.79 15.20 -24.57
N SER A 221 21.38 14.25 -25.30
CA SER A 221 20.73 13.47 -26.36
C SER A 221 20.61 11.97 -26.05
N GLU A 222 20.95 11.55 -24.83
CA GLU A 222 20.84 10.15 -24.40
C GLU A 222 19.44 9.55 -24.65
N GLU A 223 19.37 8.30 -25.10
CA GLU A 223 18.10 7.65 -25.43
C GLU A 223 17.43 6.92 -24.27
N PHE A 224 18.23 6.47 -23.30
CA PHE A 224 17.77 5.78 -22.10
C PHE A 224 18.70 6.10 -20.94
N LEU A 225 18.15 6.09 -19.73
CA LEU A 225 18.86 6.45 -18.50
C LEU A 225 19.68 5.27 -17.99
N THR A 226 20.99 5.45 -17.85
CA THR A 226 21.95 4.39 -17.48
C THR A 226 22.81 4.71 -16.26
N HIS A 227 22.62 5.86 -15.61
CA HIS A 227 23.42 6.33 -14.49
C HIS A 227 22.60 6.45 -13.20
N GLY A 228 23.29 6.61 -12.06
CA GLY A 228 22.65 6.63 -10.74
C GLY A 228 22.12 5.26 -10.33
N LEU A 229 20.93 5.20 -9.73
CA LEU A 229 20.32 3.91 -9.35
C LEU A 229 19.96 3.06 -10.57
N TRP A 230 19.73 3.68 -11.72
CA TRP A 230 19.45 3.02 -12.99
C TRP A 230 20.66 2.31 -13.59
N SER A 231 21.86 2.55 -13.07
CA SER A 231 23.06 1.75 -13.38
C SER A 231 23.22 0.53 -12.47
N LYS A 232 22.49 0.49 -11.36
CA LYS A 232 22.56 -0.58 -10.36
C LYS A 232 21.43 -1.59 -10.52
N SER A 233 20.27 -1.14 -10.96
CA SER A 233 19.10 -1.95 -11.32
C SER A 233 18.39 -1.30 -12.49
N ARG A 234 17.82 -2.10 -13.40
CA ARG A 234 17.00 -1.59 -14.51
C ARG A 234 15.63 -1.09 -14.06
N HIS A 235 15.18 -1.52 -12.88
CA HIS A 235 13.91 -1.13 -12.27
C HIS A 235 14.09 -0.76 -10.78
N PRO A 236 14.90 0.26 -10.46
CA PRO A 236 15.24 0.59 -9.09
C PRO A 236 14.04 1.11 -8.29
N ASN A 237 13.13 1.83 -8.93
CA ASN A 237 11.88 2.28 -8.30
C ASN A 237 10.99 1.09 -7.89
N TYR A 238 10.83 0.08 -8.75
CA TYR A 238 10.06 -1.13 -8.42
C TYR A 238 10.69 -1.93 -7.27
N PHE A 239 12.02 -1.97 -7.20
CA PHE A 239 12.72 -2.56 -6.06
C PHE A 239 12.41 -1.81 -4.76
N GLY A 240 12.45 -0.46 -4.79
CA GLY A 240 12.07 0.37 -3.65
C GLY A 240 10.63 0.12 -3.19
N GLU A 241 9.68 0.03 -4.11
CA GLU A 241 8.27 -0.25 -3.83
C GLU A 241 8.07 -1.65 -3.19
N ALA A 242 8.66 -2.70 -3.76
CA ALA A 242 8.57 -4.04 -3.15
C ALA A 242 9.22 -4.09 -1.76
N THR A 243 10.33 -3.37 -1.58
CA THR A 243 11.07 -3.30 -0.32
C THR A 243 10.24 -2.61 0.76
N LEU A 244 9.60 -1.47 0.46
CA LEU A 244 8.83 -0.74 1.47
C LEU A 244 7.58 -1.51 1.92
N TRP A 245 6.91 -2.23 1.01
CA TRP A 245 5.77 -3.09 1.36
C TRP A 245 6.20 -4.28 2.20
N SER A 246 7.41 -4.80 1.97
CA SER A 246 8.02 -5.84 2.81
C SER A 246 8.28 -5.32 4.22
N GLY A 247 8.75 -4.08 4.36
CA GLY A 247 8.95 -3.44 5.66
C GLY A 247 7.65 -3.30 6.47
N ILE A 248 6.57 -2.85 5.83
CA ILE A 248 5.23 -2.78 6.45
C ILE A 248 4.76 -4.17 6.89
N ALA A 249 4.91 -5.19 6.03
CA ALA A 249 4.52 -6.55 6.35
C ALA A 249 5.30 -7.14 7.53
N ILE A 250 6.62 -6.89 7.62
CA ILE A 250 7.48 -7.36 8.72
C ILE A 250 7.05 -6.74 10.06
N ALA A 251 6.83 -5.42 10.09
CA ALA A 251 6.38 -4.72 11.30
C ALA A 251 5.00 -5.24 11.75
N ALA A 252 4.04 -5.34 10.82
CA ALA A 252 2.70 -5.83 11.10
C ALA A 252 2.72 -7.29 11.59
N ALA A 253 3.38 -8.19 10.86
CA ALA A 253 3.44 -9.61 11.22
C ALA A 253 4.07 -9.81 12.61
N GLY A 254 5.15 -9.10 12.93
CA GLY A 254 5.84 -9.21 14.21
C GLY A 254 4.97 -8.84 15.43
N LEU A 255 4.03 -7.91 15.26
CA LEU A 255 2.98 -7.62 16.23
C LEU A 255 1.90 -8.71 16.23
N LEU A 256 1.38 -9.05 15.05
CA LEU A 256 0.18 -9.88 14.88
C LEU A 256 0.40 -11.32 15.32
N VAL A 257 1.61 -11.88 15.23
CA VAL A 257 1.90 -13.26 15.69
C VAL A 257 1.92 -13.41 17.22
N ARG A 258 1.90 -12.31 17.98
CA ARG A 258 1.94 -12.37 19.45
C ARG A 258 0.61 -12.84 20.02
N GLN A 259 0.65 -13.65 21.07
CA GLN A 259 -0.54 -14.18 21.74
C GLN A 259 -1.59 -13.12 22.11
N PRO A 260 -1.21 -11.96 22.69
CA PRO A 260 -2.19 -10.91 22.99
C PRO A 260 -2.90 -10.36 21.74
N ALA A 261 -2.16 -10.21 20.63
CA ALA A 261 -2.72 -9.73 19.37
C ALA A 261 -3.64 -10.78 18.72
N GLN A 262 -3.26 -12.05 18.75
CA GLN A 262 -4.08 -13.17 18.28
C GLN A 262 -5.40 -13.24 19.05
N ALA A 263 -5.34 -13.25 20.38
CA ALA A 263 -6.53 -13.26 21.23
C ALA A 263 -7.43 -12.04 20.97
N ALA A 264 -6.84 -10.85 20.81
CA ALA A 264 -7.57 -9.62 20.54
C ALA A 264 -8.30 -9.61 19.17
N LEU A 265 -7.79 -10.36 18.19
CA LEU A 265 -8.43 -10.54 16.89
C LEU A 265 -9.46 -11.68 16.88
N GLY A 266 -9.62 -12.38 18.01
CA GLY A 266 -10.48 -13.57 18.13
C GLY A 266 -9.89 -14.80 17.45
N LEU A 267 -8.56 -14.89 17.35
CA LEU A 267 -7.83 -16.04 16.82
C LEU A 267 -7.37 -16.95 17.96
N SER A 268 -7.13 -18.22 17.65
CA SER A 268 -6.77 -19.24 18.65
C SER A 268 -5.39 -19.06 19.27
N GLY A 269 -4.50 -18.30 18.63
CA GLY A 269 -3.10 -18.18 19.07
C GLY A 269 -2.24 -19.41 18.75
N SER A 270 -2.80 -20.42 18.08
CA SER A 270 -2.03 -21.59 17.65
C SER A 270 -1.01 -21.23 16.57
N ALA A 271 -0.01 -22.10 16.36
CA ALA A 271 0.95 -21.95 15.27
C ALA A 271 0.26 -21.77 13.90
N ALA A 272 -0.86 -22.47 13.65
CA ALA A 272 -1.65 -22.32 12.44
C ALA A 272 -2.23 -20.89 12.29
N SER A 273 -2.75 -20.30 13.37
CA SER A 273 -3.26 -18.91 13.35
C SER A 273 -2.14 -17.87 13.16
N GLN A 274 -0.95 -18.12 13.72
CA GLN A 274 0.23 -17.29 13.51
C GLN A 274 0.73 -17.36 12.07
N MET A 275 0.75 -18.57 11.47
CA MET A 275 1.08 -18.76 10.06
C MET A 275 0.08 -18.06 9.15
N LEU A 276 -1.22 -18.13 9.48
CA LEU A 276 -2.27 -17.44 8.73
C LEU A 276 -2.06 -15.92 8.70
N VAL A 277 -1.88 -15.27 9.86
CA VAL A 277 -1.66 -13.81 9.87
C VAL A 277 -0.34 -13.41 9.20
N THR A 278 0.69 -14.26 9.30
CA THR A 278 1.98 -14.04 8.62
C THR A 278 1.78 -14.11 7.10
N GLY A 279 1.06 -15.13 6.61
CA GLY A 279 0.71 -15.26 5.20
C GLY A 279 -0.13 -14.09 4.69
N MET A 280 -1.11 -13.63 5.48
CA MET A 280 -1.90 -12.44 5.14
C MET A 280 -1.03 -11.17 5.08
N CYS A 281 -0.04 -11.01 5.96
CA CYS A 281 0.89 -9.88 5.88
C CYS A 281 1.80 -10.00 4.64
N ALA A 282 2.31 -11.21 4.36
CA ALA A 282 3.18 -11.48 3.22
C ALA A 282 2.46 -11.35 1.87
N ALA A 283 1.12 -11.46 1.84
CA ALA A 283 0.32 -11.26 0.64
C ALA A 283 0.55 -9.88 0.01
N SER A 284 0.78 -8.84 0.80
CA SER A 284 1.06 -7.47 0.32
C SER A 284 2.35 -7.41 -0.54
N PRO A 285 3.56 -7.65 0.01
CA PRO A 285 4.78 -7.59 -0.78
C PRO A 285 4.86 -8.67 -1.87
N ALA A 286 4.29 -9.86 -1.65
CA ALA A 286 4.25 -10.91 -2.66
C ALA A 286 3.41 -10.48 -3.87
N PHE A 287 2.23 -9.90 -3.63
CA PHE A 287 1.34 -9.45 -4.69
C PHE A 287 1.93 -8.25 -5.45
N VAL A 288 2.49 -7.25 -4.76
CA VAL A 288 3.18 -6.13 -5.39
C VAL A 288 4.33 -6.63 -6.27
N SER A 289 5.19 -7.49 -5.73
CA SER A 289 6.32 -8.05 -6.47
C SER A 289 5.85 -8.85 -7.68
N PHE A 290 4.79 -9.66 -7.54
CA PHE A 290 4.20 -10.39 -8.67
C PHE A 290 3.69 -9.44 -9.76
N LEU A 291 2.92 -8.42 -9.41
CA LEU A 291 2.41 -7.46 -10.40
C LEU A 291 3.54 -6.70 -11.10
N LEU A 292 4.51 -6.22 -10.33
CA LEU A 292 5.64 -5.47 -10.87
C LEU A 292 6.52 -6.35 -11.75
N LEU A 293 6.80 -7.60 -11.37
CA LEU A 293 7.75 -8.44 -12.10
C LEU A 293 7.12 -9.27 -13.22
N LYS A 294 5.82 -9.55 -13.16
CA LYS A 294 5.18 -10.56 -14.03
C LYS A 294 3.95 -10.08 -14.80
N VAL A 295 3.29 -8.99 -14.39
CA VAL A 295 2.04 -8.54 -15.03
C VAL A 295 2.20 -7.19 -15.72
N SER A 296 2.44 -6.13 -14.94
CA SER A 296 2.36 -4.75 -15.44
C SER A 296 3.73 -4.06 -15.48
N GLY A 297 4.52 -4.08 -14.40
CA GLY A 297 5.71 -3.24 -14.25
C GLY A 297 6.82 -3.51 -15.28
N VAL A 298 7.71 -4.44 -14.95
CA VAL A 298 8.85 -4.87 -15.76
C VAL A 298 8.42 -5.37 -17.13
N PRO A 299 7.43 -6.28 -17.28
CA PRO A 299 7.13 -6.86 -18.59
C PRO A 299 6.65 -5.84 -19.63
N LEU A 300 5.78 -4.90 -19.24
CA LEU A 300 5.30 -3.87 -20.18
C LEU A 300 6.41 -2.87 -20.50
N SER A 301 7.22 -2.50 -19.49
CA SER A 301 8.33 -1.56 -19.65
C SER A 301 9.43 -2.13 -20.56
N GLU A 302 9.90 -3.34 -20.28
CA GLU A 302 10.93 -3.99 -21.09
C GLU A 302 10.45 -4.25 -22.50
N LYS A 303 9.24 -4.78 -22.69
CA LYS A 303 8.70 -5.01 -24.05
C LYS A 303 8.65 -3.72 -24.87
N LYS A 304 8.30 -2.59 -24.24
CA LYS A 304 8.30 -1.27 -24.88
C LYS A 304 9.72 -0.83 -25.25
N TYR A 305 10.68 -0.96 -24.35
CA TYR A 305 12.06 -0.54 -24.60
C TYR A 305 12.80 -1.47 -25.57
N ASP A 306 12.59 -2.77 -25.50
CA ASP A 306 13.16 -3.74 -26.43
C ASP A 306 12.66 -3.50 -27.85
N LYS A 307 11.36 -3.18 -28.03
CA LYS A 307 10.83 -2.80 -29.34
C LYS A 307 11.49 -1.54 -29.90
N ARG A 308 11.94 -0.61 -29.04
CA ARG A 308 12.47 0.70 -29.45
C ARG A 308 13.99 0.71 -29.61
N TYR A 309 14.71 -0.01 -28.75
CA TYR A 309 16.16 0.05 -28.61
C TYR A 309 16.83 -1.32 -28.77
N GLY A 310 16.06 -2.37 -29.00
CA GLY A 310 16.54 -3.76 -29.04
C GLY A 310 17.61 -4.03 -30.08
N ASP A 311 17.75 -3.21 -31.13
CA ASP A 311 18.81 -3.36 -32.13
C ASP A 311 20.11 -2.62 -31.77
N ARG A 312 20.08 -1.73 -30.78
CA ARG A 312 21.25 -0.93 -30.42
C ARG A 312 22.22 -1.73 -29.55
N LYS A 313 23.51 -1.69 -29.91
CA LYS A 313 24.58 -2.39 -29.18
C LYS A 313 24.76 -1.88 -27.75
N ASP A 314 24.65 -0.56 -27.54
CA ASP A 314 24.79 0.08 -26.22
C ASP A 314 23.65 -0.34 -25.27
N TYR A 315 22.42 -0.41 -25.77
CA TYR A 315 21.26 -0.87 -25.00
C TYR A 315 21.38 -2.35 -24.60
N LYS A 316 21.78 -3.23 -25.53
CA LYS A 316 22.01 -4.65 -25.24
C LYS A 316 23.07 -4.83 -24.14
N LYS A 317 24.21 -4.14 -24.29
CA LYS A 317 25.31 -4.17 -23.30
C LYS A 317 24.82 -3.71 -21.92
N TRP A 318 24.13 -2.58 -21.84
CA TRP A 318 23.58 -2.10 -20.57
C TRP A 318 22.58 -3.09 -19.95
N LYS A 319 21.75 -3.74 -20.78
CA LYS A 319 20.75 -4.71 -20.34
C LYS A 319 21.39 -5.99 -19.76
N GLU A 320 22.52 -6.41 -20.32
CA GLU A 320 23.31 -7.56 -19.86
C GLU A 320 24.08 -7.23 -18.57
N GLU A 321 24.67 -6.04 -18.49
CA GLU A 321 25.50 -5.62 -17.36
C GLU A 321 24.68 -5.16 -16.14
N THR A 322 23.43 -4.72 -16.34
CA THR A 322 22.58 -4.19 -15.27
C THR A 322 21.49 -5.20 -14.88
N PRO A 323 21.41 -5.65 -13.62
CA PRO A 323 20.37 -6.56 -13.18
C PRO A 323 18.98 -5.97 -13.37
N MET A 324 18.01 -6.84 -13.64
CA MET A 324 16.62 -6.44 -13.84
C MET A 324 16.04 -5.72 -12.60
N PHE A 325 16.23 -6.29 -11.41
CA PHE A 325 15.46 -5.90 -10.22
C PHE A 325 16.33 -5.63 -8.99
N VAL A 326 17.02 -6.64 -8.46
CA VAL A 326 17.87 -6.49 -7.27
C VAL A 326 19.11 -5.65 -7.62
N PRO A 327 19.35 -4.50 -6.97
CA PRO A 327 20.48 -3.64 -7.29
C PRO A 327 21.84 -4.28 -7.00
N LYS A 328 22.84 -4.01 -7.85
CA LYS A 328 24.25 -4.30 -7.52
C LYS A 328 24.76 -3.29 -6.50
N PHE A 329 25.29 -3.75 -5.38
CA PHE A 329 25.95 -2.88 -4.39
C PHE A 329 27.48 -2.82 -4.56
N TRP A 330 28.05 -3.74 -5.33
CA TRP A 330 29.45 -3.83 -5.72
C TRP A 330 29.52 -4.14 -7.23
#